data_AF-A0A7S1LTG9-F1
#
_entry.id   AF-A0A7S1LTG9-F1
#
_cell.length_a   1.000
_cell.length_b   1.000
_cell.length_c   1.000
_cell.angle_alpha   90.00
_cell.angle_beta   90.00
_cell.angle_gamma   90.00
#
_symmetry.space_group_name_H-M   'P 1'
#
loop_
_entity.id
_entity.type
_entity.pdbx_description
1 polymer ?
#
loop_
_entity_poly.entity_id
_entity_poly.type
_entity_poly.pdbx_seq_one_letter_code
_entity_poly.pdbx_strand_id
1 'polypeptide(L)'
;PGAPAPPGPAGRCGEPLSYRLLPGGDAKIDLHGLPVEVAKIAVQVALEDLVLRSMAGGRGGDLVIVTGVGNNSPGGVALVRPAVVSFLREQLSVAVLETRRDGPGRLRV
;
A
#
# COMPACT_ATOMS: atom_id res chain seq x y z
N PRO A 1 -1.08 -30.25 31.73
CA PRO A 1 -2.07 -29.73 30.77
C PRO A 1 -1.87 -28.22 30.52
N GLY A 2 -0.90 -27.89 29.65
CA GLY A 2 -0.71 -26.52 29.17
C GLY A 2 -1.26 -26.44 27.75
N ALA A 3 -2.29 -25.64 27.53
CA ALA A 3 -2.80 -25.39 26.19
C ALA A 3 -1.69 -24.76 25.32
N PRO A 4 -1.54 -25.16 24.04
CA PRO A 4 -0.61 -24.50 23.15
C PRO A 4 -1.03 -23.04 22.96
N ALA A 5 -0.05 -22.13 23.03
CA ALA A 5 -0.24 -20.71 22.77
C ALA A 5 -0.83 -20.50 21.36
N PRO A 6 -1.70 -19.49 21.16
CA PRO A 6 -2.23 -19.19 19.85
C PRO A 6 -1.09 -18.86 18.88
N PRO A 7 -1.13 -19.35 17.63
CA PRO A 7 -0.14 -18.97 16.65
C PRO A 7 -0.18 -17.45 16.46
N GLY A 8 0.97 -16.79 16.65
CA GLY A 8 1.14 -15.37 16.30
C GLY A 8 0.85 -15.14 14.82
N PRO A 9 0.63 -13.88 14.38
CA PRO A 9 0.27 -13.59 13.00
C PRO A 9 1.47 -13.86 12.09
N ALA A 10 1.58 -15.12 11.65
CA ALA A 10 2.34 -15.48 10.47
C ALA A 10 1.69 -14.72 9.31
N GLY A 11 2.42 -13.77 8.72
CA GLY A 11 2.01 -13.07 7.51
C GLY A 11 1.63 -14.11 6.47
N ARG A 12 0.33 -14.22 6.21
CA ARG A 12 -0.23 -15.26 5.37
C ARG A 12 0.08 -14.89 3.93
N CYS A 13 0.69 -15.81 3.20
CA CYS A 13 0.65 -15.81 1.75
C CYS A 13 -0.85 -15.82 1.35
N GLY A 14 -1.36 -14.71 0.79
CA GLY A 14 -2.75 -14.59 0.35
C GLY A 14 -3.68 -13.72 1.20
N GLU A 15 -3.18 -12.77 2.01
CA GLU A 15 -4.10 -11.70 2.46
C GLU A 15 -4.64 -10.95 1.23
N PRO A 16 -5.97 -10.79 1.11
CA PRO A 16 -6.57 -10.12 -0.02
C PRO A 16 -6.12 -8.66 -0.06
N LEU A 17 -5.90 -8.14 -1.27
CA LEU A 17 -5.77 -6.71 -1.57
C LEU A 17 -6.73 -5.90 -0.68
N SER A 18 -6.18 -5.26 0.36
CA SER A 18 -7.02 -4.51 1.30
C SER A 18 -6.95 -3.04 0.92
N TYR A 19 -7.91 -2.58 0.12
CA TYR A 19 -8.22 -1.17 0.00
C TYR A 19 -9.18 -0.77 1.13
N ARG A 20 -8.83 0.27 1.88
CA ARG A 20 -9.64 0.76 2.99
C ARG A 20 -9.67 2.26 3.04
N LEU A 21 -10.87 2.81 3.09
CA LEU A 21 -11.12 4.21 3.39
C LEU A 21 -11.06 4.45 4.90
N LEU A 22 -10.35 5.50 5.31
CA LEU A 22 -10.22 5.89 6.70
C LEU A 22 -11.22 6.99 7.07
N PRO A 23 -11.66 7.06 8.34
CA PRO A 23 -12.48 8.15 8.84
C PRO A 23 -11.64 9.44 8.84
N GLY A 24 -11.69 10.19 7.75
CA GLY A 24 -10.84 11.36 7.53
C GLY A 24 -10.77 11.80 6.07
N GLY A 25 -11.01 10.87 5.15
CA GLY A 25 -10.82 11.09 3.70
C GLY A 25 -9.61 10.34 3.16
N ASP A 26 -8.65 10.03 4.03
CA ASP A 26 -7.48 9.21 3.69
C ASP A 26 -7.89 7.80 3.23
N ALA A 27 -7.09 7.19 2.37
CA ALA A 27 -7.21 5.80 1.99
C ALA A 27 -5.92 5.03 2.30
N LYS A 28 -6.06 3.72 2.43
CA LYS A 28 -4.93 2.80 2.59
C LYS A 28 -5.07 1.64 1.62
N ILE A 29 -3.99 1.29 0.94
CA ILE A 29 -3.92 0.10 0.10
C ILE A 29 -2.72 -0.77 0.49
N ASP A 30 -2.92 -2.08 0.56
CA ASP A 30 -1.84 -3.05 0.77
C ASP A 30 -1.50 -3.79 -0.52
N LEU A 31 -0.25 -3.65 -0.95
CA LEU A 31 0.32 -4.21 -2.17
C LEU A 31 1.33 -5.33 -1.87
N HIS A 32 1.50 -5.71 -0.61
CA HIS A 32 2.47 -6.72 -0.22
C HIS A 32 2.17 -8.05 -0.92
N GLY A 33 3.22 -8.65 -1.51
CA GLY A 33 3.12 -9.94 -2.19
C GLY A 33 2.49 -9.86 -3.59
N LEU A 34 2.13 -8.68 -4.09
CA LEU A 34 1.62 -8.53 -5.44
C LEU A 34 2.74 -8.46 -6.48
N PRO A 35 2.50 -8.96 -7.70
CA PRO A 35 3.34 -8.63 -8.85
C PRO A 35 3.41 -7.13 -9.07
N VAL A 36 4.56 -6.63 -9.52
CA VAL A 36 4.81 -5.19 -9.72
C VAL A 36 3.74 -4.53 -10.59
N GLU A 37 3.37 -5.15 -11.71
CA GLU A 37 2.37 -4.57 -12.62
C GLU A 37 0.97 -4.53 -12.00
N VAL A 38 0.59 -5.56 -11.22
CA VAL A 38 -0.68 -5.56 -10.46
C VAL A 38 -0.66 -4.46 -9.41
N ALA A 39 0.47 -4.26 -8.74
CA ALA A 39 0.64 -3.21 -7.73
C ALA A 39 0.48 -1.81 -8.34
N LYS A 40 1.03 -1.55 -9.54
CA LYS A 40 0.87 -0.26 -10.25
C LYS A 40 -0.59 0.03 -10.60
N ILE A 41 -1.29 -0.97 -11.17
CA ILE A 41 -2.72 -0.84 -11.50
C ILE A 41 -3.54 -0.55 -10.24
N ALA A 42 -3.27 -1.27 -9.15
CA ALA A 42 -3.98 -1.08 -7.89
C ALA A 42 -3.77 0.34 -7.30
N VAL A 43 -2.55 0.89 -7.41
CA VAL A 43 -2.25 2.29 -7.01
C VAL A 43 -3.01 3.28 -7.87
N GLN A 44 -3.01 3.09 -9.20
CA GLN A 44 -3.72 3.99 -10.11
C GLN A 44 -5.22 4.03 -9.80
N VAL A 45 -5.86 2.87 -9.67
CA VAL A 45 -7.29 2.78 -9.34
C VAL A 45 -7.60 3.43 -7.99
N ALA A 46 -6.74 3.22 -6.97
CA ALA A 46 -6.94 3.82 -5.66
C ALA A 46 -6.84 5.35 -5.67
N LEU A 47 -5.95 5.92 -6.50
CA LEU A 47 -5.83 7.36 -6.69
C LEU A 47 -7.04 7.92 -7.43
N GLU A 48 -7.48 7.27 -8.50
CA GLU A 48 -8.66 7.66 -9.26
C GLU A 48 -9.92 7.68 -8.37
N ASP A 49 -10.10 6.67 -7.51
CA ASP A 49 -11.22 6.63 -6.56
C ASP A 49 -11.18 7.81 -5.57
N LEU A 50 -10.00 8.16 -5.04
CA LEU A 50 -9.83 9.33 -4.17
C LEU A 50 -10.15 10.65 -4.87
N VAL A 51 -9.68 10.81 -6.11
CA VAL A 51 -9.94 12.02 -6.91
C VAL A 51 -11.43 12.16 -7.20
N LEU A 52 -12.09 11.09 -7.63
CA LEU A 52 -13.53 11.09 -7.91
C LEU A 52 -14.35 11.41 -6.67
N ARG A 53 -13.97 10.88 -5.50
CA ARG A 53 -14.64 11.18 -4.23
C ARG A 53 -14.45 12.63 -3.81
N SER A 54 -13.26 13.20 -4.02
CA SER A 54 -13.01 14.63 -3.78
C SER A 54 -13.90 15.52 -4.66
N MET A 55 -14.01 15.18 -5.95
CA MET A 55 -14.89 15.92 -6.89
C MET A 55 -16.37 15.81 -6.53
N ALA A 56 -16.80 14.68 -5.95
CA ALA A 56 -18.18 14.47 -5.50
C ALA A 56 -18.52 15.19 -4.17
N GLY A 57 -17.68 16.11 -3.70
CA GLY A 57 -17.86 16.85 -2.44
C GLY A 57 -17.40 16.09 -1.20
N GLY A 58 -16.69 14.97 -1.38
CA GLY A 58 -15.98 14.29 -0.30
C GLY A 58 -14.74 15.08 0.15
N ARG A 59 -14.26 14.79 1.37
CA ARG A 59 -12.97 15.32 1.82
C ARG A 59 -11.85 14.65 1.03
N GLY A 60 -11.03 15.44 0.35
CA GLY A 60 -9.74 14.97 -0.17
C GLY A 60 -8.85 14.52 1.00
N GLY A 61 -8.16 13.39 0.83
CA GLY A 61 -7.24 12.84 1.81
C GLY A 61 -6.10 12.09 1.12
N ASP A 62 -5.13 11.68 1.92
CA ASP A 62 -3.90 11.08 1.41
C ASP A 62 -4.07 9.58 1.17
N LEU A 63 -3.30 9.01 0.24
CA LEU A 63 -3.22 7.57 0.04
C LEU A 63 -1.97 6.99 0.71
N VAL A 64 -2.20 6.10 1.66
CA VAL A 64 -1.15 5.31 2.32
C VAL A 64 -0.98 3.97 1.59
N ILE A 65 0.16 3.78 0.96
CA ILE A 65 0.50 2.58 0.19
C ILE A 65 1.43 1.71 1.01
N VAL A 66 1.03 0.47 1.31
CA VAL A 66 1.88 -0.54 1.93
C VAL A 66 2.48 -1.41 0.84
N THR A 67 3.79 -1.39 0.71
CA THR A 67 4.55 -2.19 -0.27
C THR A 67 5.26 -3.39 0.39
N GLY A 68 5.20 -3.44 1.72
CA GLY A 68 5.94 -4.38 2.55
C GLY A 68 7.40 -3.98 2.77
N VAL A 69 8.07 -4.70 3.68
CA VAL A 69 9.47 -4.44 4.07
C VAL A 69 10.49 -5.29 3.33
N GLY A 70 10.04 -6.26 2.50
CA GLY A 70 10.91 -7.14 1.73
C GLY A 70 11.39 -8.41 2.43
N ASN A 71 11.05 -8.61 3.69
CA ASN A 71 11.54 -9.75 4.50
C ASN A 71 11.12 -11.14 3.97
N ASN A 72 10.13 -11.22 3.08
CA ASN A 72 9.61 -12.47 2.49
C ASN A 72 9.63 -12.48 0.95
N SER A 73 10.35 -11.55 0.31
CA SER A 73 10.42 -11.51 -1.14
C SER A 73 11.29 -12.66 -1.68
N PRO A 74 10.89 -13.40 -2.74
CA PRO A 74 11.74 -14.41 -3.37
C PRO A 74 13.05 -13.75 -3.83
N GLY A 75 14.19 -14.21 -3.31
CA GLY A 75 15.50 -13.61 -3.58
C GLY A 75 15.83 -12.35 -2.74
N GLY A 76 15.01 -11.98 -1.75
CA GLY A 76 15.29 -10.89 -0.81
C GLY A 76 15.14 -9.47 -1.37
N VAL A 77 14.61 -9.31 -2.59
CA VAL A 77 14.46 -7.99 -3.24
C VAL A 77 12.99 -7.58 -3.28
N ALA A 78 12.63 -6.57 -2.49
CA ALA A 78 11.32 -5.92 -2.57
C ALA A 78 11.22 -5.02 -3.82
N LEU A 79 10.84 -5.60 -4.96
CA LEU A 79 10.74 -4.85 -6.23
C LEU A 79 9.50 -3.93 -6.31
N VAL A 80 8.47 -4.21 -5.51
CA VAL A 80 7.21 -3.43 -5.54
C VAL A 80 7.45 -1.98 -5.15
N ARG A 81 8.18 -1.73 -4.06
CA ARG A 81 8.43 -0.37 -3.56
C ARG A 81 9.13 0.54 -4.58
N PRO A 82 10.32 0.21 -5.12
CA PRO A 82 10.97 1.07 -6.08
C PRO A 82 10.16 1.22 -7.37
N ALA A 83 9.46 0.17 -7.82
CA ALA A 83 8.64 0.24 -9.02
C ALA A 83 7.41 1.15 -8.84
N VAL A 84 6.75 1.11 -7.67
CA VAL A 84 5.62 1.99 -7.35
C VAL A 84 6.08 3.44 -7.20
N VAL A 85 7.23 3.70 -6.56
CA VAL A 85 7.79 5.06 -6.44
C VAL A 85 8.13 5.65 -7.82
N SER A 86 8.80 4.88 -8.68
CA SER A 86 9.12 5.28 -10.06
C SER A 86 7.83 5.54 -10.85
N PHE A 87 6.86 4.63 -10.79
CA PHE A 87 5.56 4.79 -11.44
C PHE A 87 4.83 6.09 -11.02
N LEU A 88 4.73 6.34 -9.72
CA LEU A 88 4.09 7.54 -9.18
C LEU A 88 4.76 8.83 -9.66
N ARG A 89 6.09 8.88 -9.66
CA ARG A 89 6.85 10.09 -10.02
C ARG A 89 6.91 10.31 -11.54
N GLU A 90 7.21 9.27 -12.29
CA GLU A 90 7.53 9.37 -13.72
C GLU A 90 6.28 9.34 -14.59
N GLN A 91 5.28 8.52 -14.22
CA GLN A 91 4.09 8.33 -15.05
C GLN A 91 2.91 9.16 -14.56
N LEU A 92 2.73 9.27 -13.24
CA LEU A 92 1.58 9.99 -12.66
C LEU A 92 1.92 11.41 -12.20
N SER A 93 3.20 11.80 -12.20
CA SER A 93 3.66 13.10 -11.68
C SER A 93 3.19 13.39 -10.25
N VAL A 94 3.03 12.34 -9.43
CA VAL A 94 2.57 12.42 -8.04
C VAL A 94 3.77 12.49 -7.09
N ALA A 95 3.73 13.43 -6.15
CA ALA A 95 4.74 13.56 -5.12
C ALA A 95 4.63 12.40 -4.12
N VAL A 96 5.76 11.78 -3.78
CA VAL A 96 5.80 10.67 -2.81
C VAL A 96 6.49 11.14 -1.53
N LEU A 97 5.74 11.10 -0.43
CA LEU A 97 6.21 11.37 0.91
C LEU A 97 6.65 10.06 1.57
N GLU A 98 7.95 9.88 1.73
CA GLU A 98 8.52 8.80 2.51
C GLU A 98 8.69 9.26 3.96
N THR A 99 7.63 9.19 4.76
CA THR A 99 7.73 9.61 6.16
C THR A 99 8.22 8.45 7.03
N ARG A 100 9.21 8.70 7.88
CA ARG A 100 9.63 7.73 8.91
C ARG A 100 8.51 7.41 9.90
N ARG A 101 7.46 8.25 9.98
CA ARG A 101 6.31 8.08 10.87
C ARG A 101 5.37 6.96 10.41
N ASP A 102 5.31 6.68 9.11
CA ASP A 102 4.43 5.64 8.57
C ASP A 102 5.00 4.21 8.77
N GLY A 103 6.30 4.11 9.06
CA GLY A 103 7.02 2.85 9.26
C GLY A 103 7.64 2.31 7.97
N PRO A 104 8.61 1.38 8.08
CA PRO A 104 9.28 0.82 6.91
C PRO A 104 8.27 0.11 5.99
N GLY A 105 8.44 0.28 4.67
CA GLY A 105 7.57 -0.35 3.67
C GLY A 105 6.26 0.37 3.39
N ARG A 106 6.07 1.60 3.90
CA ARG A 106 4.92 2.45 3.59
C ARG A 106 5.33 3.71 2.82
N LEU A 107 4.43 4.17 1.95
CA LEU A 107 4.54 5.41 1.18
C LEU A 107 3.26 6.20 1.40
N ARG A 108 3.34 7.53 1.39
CA ARG A 108 2.18 8.42 1.42
C ARG A 108 2.21 9.32 0.20
N VAL A 109 1.06 9.51 -0.45
CA VAL A 109 0.89 10.39 -1.61
C VAL A 109 -0.36 11.24 -1.45
#